data_AF-A0A958MEA1-F1
#
_entry.id   AF-A0A958MEA1-F1
#
_cell.length_a   1.000
_cell.length_b   1.000
_cell.length_c   1.000
_cell.angle_alpha   90.00
_cell.angle_beta   90.00
_cell.angle_gamma   90.00
#
_symmetry.space_group_name_H-M   'P 1'
#
loop_
_entity.id
_entity.type
_entity.pdbx_description
1 polymer ?
#
loop_
_entity_poly.entity_id
_entity_poly.type
_entity_poly.pdbx_seq_one_letter_code
_entity_poly.pdbx_strand_id
1 'polypeptide(L)'
;MKNWLVLLTALAMVACSPIHSKVADPGDKKLPPPPEQKTEDPIDYQLIEEQLTGEGLGGWVHAAAKDQQVFVFTWRHPDNFFINVQLPLMADDLTVWQKIGELKRHDYVVIKGKFADNGAPIKHLQVSEIVDIKKYEGPSGDYNYKTDLVTELQGKTEMIAKVHIVTDGGAAVVVEYGDRVIPVFNSKPALAANLYRNDKILLKFRMRAEPNRPIHLNVDTSQDEPIKVLEAIVDGHDTMIRLCGPLVMFPKSPQIKFNVYALRTEDFDSIRRNYTIVNFTNIELFMKIREKLEEAWNSKADSAVYDRNKFINRKIMVCASGKKNVVDPTQANAQVMPEALEDVELYFSE
;
A
#
# COMPACT_ATOMS: atom_id res chain seq x y z
N MET A 1 -3.18 -35.95 2.24
CA MET A 1 -4.33 -35.13 2.69
C MET A 1 -4.17 -34.70 4.16
N LYS A 2 -3.07 -34.02 4.49
CA LYS A 2 -2.80 -33.38 5.79
C LYS A 2 -1.82 -32.25 5.51
N ASN A 3 -2.27 -31.00 5.64
CA ASN A 3 -1.50 -29.74 5.82
C ASN A 3 -2.39 -28.52 5.51
N TRP A 4 -3.55 -28.44 6.15
CA TRP A 4 -4.46 -27.29 6.09
C TRP A 4 -4.43 -26.41 7.35
N LEU A 5 -3.50 -26.62 8.28
CA LEU A 5 -3.56 -26.04 9.63
C LEU A 5 -2.43 -25.04 9.99
N VAL A 6 -1.63 -24.57 9.03
CA VAL A 6 -0.55 -23.61 9.33
C VAL A 6 -0.87 -22.19 8.83
N LEU A 7 -1.98 -21.98 8.10
CA LEU A 7 -2.26 -20.68 7.47
C LEU A 7 -3.41 -19.86 8.10
N LEU A 8 -4.04 -20.37 9.16
CA LEU A 8 -5.15 -19.69 9.87
C LEU A 8 -4.73 -19.09 11.21
N THR A 9 -3.49 -19.31 11.65
CA THR A 9 -2.97 -18.88 12.95
C THR A 9 -2.34 -17.47 12.94
N ALA A 10 -2.24 -16.82 11.77
CA ALA A 10 -1.65 -15.48 11.63
C ALA A 10 -2.68 -14.35 11.44
N LEU A 11 -3.98 -14.64 11.56
CA LEU A 11 -5.06 -13.63 11.47
C LEU A 11 -5.88 -13.49 12.77
N ALA A 12 -5.45 -14.12 13.86
CA ALA A 12 -6.11 -14.05 15.16
C ALA A 12 -5.07 -13.98 16.30
N MET A 13 -4.60 -12.76 16.61
CA MET A 13 -4.04 -12.46 17.93
C MET A 13 -4.48 -11.05 18.37
N VAL A 14 -5.78 -10.90 18.63
CA VAL A 14 -6.29 -10.18 19.80
C VAL A 14 -7.52 -10.96 20.27
N ALA A 15 -7.30 -11.92 21.16
CA ALA A 15 -8.37 -12.56 21.92
C ALA A 15 -8.33 -11.99 23.34
N CYS A 16 -9.41 -11.31 23.75
CA CYS A 16 -9.72 -11.11 25.16
C CYS A 16 -11.18 -11.51 25.43
N SER A 17 -11.32 -12.32 26.48
CA SER A 17 -12.48 -13.06 26.98
C SER A 17 -13.74 -12.22 27.29
N PRO A 18 -14.93 -12.87 27.41
CA PRO A 18 -16.18 -12.18 27.68
C PRO A 18 -16.30 -11.82 29.16
N ILE A 19 -16.70 -10.59 29.47
CA ILE A 19 -17.12 -10.18 30.82
C ILE A 19 -18.60 -9.77 30.75
N HIS A 20 -19.41 -10.48 31.53
CA HIS A 20 -20.80 -10.15 31.82
C HIS A 20 -20.91 -8.83 32.61
N SER A 21 -21.85 -7.98 32.15
CA SER A 21 -22.66 -6.99 32.88
C SER A 21 -22.06 -6.25 34.09
N LYS A 22 -21.96 -4.92 33.95
CA LYS A 22 -22.71 -3.93 34.76
C LYS A 22 -22.50 -2.54 34.17
N VAL A 23 -23.59 -1.85 33.87
CA VAL A 23 -23.61 -0.45 33.44
C VAL A 23 -23.04 0.40 34.57
N ALA A 24 -21.96 1.13 34.29
CA ALA A 24 -21.37 2.12 35.18
C ALA A 24 -20.97 3.37 34.37
N ASP A 25 -21.47 4.50 34.87
CA ASP A 25 -21.15 5.93 34.68
C ASP A 25 -19.96 6.33 33.76
N PRO A 26 -20.10 7.31 32.84
CA PRO A 26 -19.03 7.74 31.95
C PRO A 26 -18.15 8.77 32.66
N GLY A 27 -17.30 8.30 33.59
CA GLY A 27 -16.20 9.08 34.15
C GLY A 27 -14.87 8.72 33.48
N ASP A 28 -14.22 9.71 32.86
CA ASP A 28 -12.80 9.80 32.46
C ASP A 28 -11.97 8.49 32.49
N LYS A 29 -12.35 7.52 31.64
CA LYS A 29 -11.46 6.40 31.35
C LYS A 29 -10.50 6.82 30.25
N LYS A 30 -9.32 7.29 30.65
CA LYS A 30 -8.14 7.30 29.76
C LYS A 30 -8.06 5.92 29.12
N LEU A 31 -8.10 5.89 27.79
CA LEU A 31 -7.88 4.67 27.02
C LEU A 31 -6.58 4.02 27.53
N PRO A 32 -6.54 2.68 27.70
CA PRO A 32 -5.29 2.01 28.01
C PRO A 32 -4.26 2.42 26.95
N PRO A 33 -3.00 2.67 27.35
CA PRO A 33 -1.95 2.89 26.37
C PRO A 33 -1.97 1.72 25.38
N PRO A 34 -1.71 1.97 24.08
CA PRO A 34 -1.61 0.90 23.11
C PRO A 34 -0.64 -0.15 23.65
N PRO A 35 -0.92 -1.45 23.45
CA PRO A 35 -0.01 -2.50 23.88
C PRO A 35 1.38 -2.19 23.36
N GLU A 36 2.39 -2.28 24.25
CA GLU A 36 3.80 -2.18 23.86
C GLU A 36 4.03 -3.07 22.64
N GLN A 37 4.31 -2.44 21.49
CA GLN A 37 4.73 -3.16 20.30
C GLN A 37 5.99 -3.91 20.68
N LYS A 38 5.89 -5.25 20.76
CA LYS A 38 7.06 -6.12 20.81
C LYS A 38 7.95 -5.69 19.65
N THR A 39 9.18 -5.29 19.96
CA THR A 39 10.19 -4.89 18.98
C THR A 39 10.23 -5.96 17.90
N GLU A 40 9.78 -5.60 16.70
CA GLU A 40 9.93 -6.42 15.51
C GLU A 40 11.39 -6.86 15.40
N ASP A 41 11.66 -8.14 15.13
CA ASP A 41 13.05 -8.55 14.92
C ASP A 41 13.63 -7.64 13.82
N PRO A 42 14.72 -6.92 14.10
CA PRO A 42 15.20 -5.89 13.20
C PRO A 42 15.59 -6.50 11.86
N ILE A 43 15.40 -5.74 10.78
CA ILE A 43 15.88 -6.13 9.45
C ILE A 43 17.40 -6.39 9.54
N ASP A 44 17.81 -7.62 9.23
CA ASP A 44 19.21 -8.02 9.18
C ASP A 44 19.85 -7.56 7.87
N TYR A 45 20.35 -6.32 7.87
CA TYR A 45 21.03 -5.75 6.72
C TYR A 45 22.36 -6.42 6.40
N GLN A 46 23.02 -7.06 7.39
CA GLN A 46 24.27 -7.76 7.15
C GLN A 46 24.02 -9.03 6.33
N LEU A 47 22.99 -9.81 6.70
CA LEU A 47 22.57 -10.98 5.92
C LEU A 47 22.22 -10.59 4.47
N ILE A 48 21.50 -9.49 4.29
CA ILE A 48 21.15 -8.99 2.95
C ILE A 48 22.41 -8.67 2.15
N GLU A 49 23.41 -8.02 2.75
CA GLU A 49 24.68 -7.68 2.10
C GLU A 49 25.53 -8.90 1.73
N GLU A 50 25.58 -9.90 2.61
CA GLU A 50 26.24 -11.19 2.35
C GLU A 50 25.59 -11.91 1.16
N GLN A 51 24.26 -11.92 1.09
CA GLN A 51 23.53 -12.54 -0.03
C GLN A 51 23.72 -11.78 -1.36
N LEU A 52 23.74 -10.44 -1.32
CA LEU A 52 23.97 -9.60 -2.50
C LEU A 52 25.34 -9.83 -3.14
N THR A 53 26.35 -10.15 -2.34
CA THR A 53 27.74 -10.35 -2.81
C THR A 53 28.06 -11.82 -3.11
N GLY A 54 27.30 -12.77 -2.55
CA GLY A 54 27.44 -14.21 -2.74
C GLY A 54 26.63 -14.77 -3.92
N GLU A 55 25.70 -15.67 -3.62
CA GLU A 55 24.86 -16.38 -4.61
C GLU A 55 23.77 -15.49 -5.23
N GLY A 56 23.40 -14.40 -4.54
CA GLY A 56 22.35 -13.46 -4.93
C GLY A 56 21.23 -13.38 -3.90
N LEU A 57 20.66 -12.18 -3.78
CA LEU A 57 19.53 -11.87 -2.91
C LEU A 57 18.22 -12.18 -3.64
N GLY A 58 17.48 -13.17 -3.14
CA GLY A 58 16.17 -13.54 -3.65
C GLY A 58 15.04 -12.68 -3.09
N GLY A 59 14.09 -12.27 -3.93
CA GLY A 59 12.92 -11.53 -3.47
C GLY A 59 11.94 -11.15 -4.58
N TRP A 60 10.99 -10.28 -4.26
CA TRP A 60 9.86 -9.98 -5.13
C TRP A 60 9.86 -8.52 -5.58
N VAL A 61 9.46 -8.28 -6.82
CA VAL A 61 9.25 -6.92 -7.33
C VAL A 61 7.93 -6.38 -6.77
N HIS A 62 8.00 -5.37 -5.92
CA HIS A 62 6.83 -4.72 -5.31
C HIS A 62 6.21 -3.65 -6.21
N ALA A 63 7.07 -2.84 -6.84
CA ALA A 63 6.67 -1.80 -7.78
C ALA A 63 7.53 -1.85 -9.04
N ALA A 64 6.89 -1.64 -10.19
CA ALA A 64 7.53 -1.53 -11.49
C ALA A 64 6.78 -0.47 -12.31
N ALA A 65 7.22 0.78 -12.24
CA ALA A 65 6.70 1.90 -13.02
C ALA A 65 7.78 2.33 -14.03
N LYS A 66 7.76 1.68 -15.20
CA LYS A 66 8.83 1.77 -16.21
C LYS A 66 9.03 3.18 -16.74
N ASP A 67 7.93 3.89 -16.97
CA ASP A 67 7.94 5.25 -17.48
C ASP A 67 8.46 6.27 -16.46
N GLN A 68 8.29 5.99 -15.17
CA GLN A 68 8.89 6.73 -14.07
C GLN A 68 10.30 6.26 -13.72
N GLN A 69 10.78 5.14 -14.28
CA GLN A 69 12.05 4.52 -13.88
C GLN A 69 12.09 4.12 -12.39
N VAL A 70 10.95 3.73 -11.83
CA VAL A 70 10.83 3.29 -10.44
C VAL A 70 10.66 1.78 -10.38
N PHE A 71 11.64 1.10 -9.77
CA PHE A 71 11.59 -0.33 -9.50
C PHE A 71 11.93 -0.57 -8.04
N VAL A 72 11.05 -1.28 -7.34
CA VAL A 72 11.21 -1.55 -5.91
C VAL A 72 11.23 -3.05 -5.69
N PHE A 73 12.34 -3.53 -5.18
CA PHE A 73 12.51 -4.90 -4.72
C PHE A 73 12.03 -5.02 -3.27
N THR A 74 11.51 -6.18 -2.90
CA THR A 74 11.19 -6.47 -1.50
C THR A 74 11.79 -7.79 -1.09
N TRP A 75 12.69 -7.70 -0.12
CA TRP A 75 13.17 -8.82 0.65
C TRP A 75 12.22 -9.09 1.82
N ARG A 76 12.03 -10.37 2.16
CA ARG A 76 11.24 -10.83 3.30
C ARG A 76 12.07 -11.78 4.12
N HIS A 77 11.95 -11.67 5.43
CA HIS A 77 12.56 -12.62 6.34
C HIS A 77 11.99 -14.02 6.06
N PRO A 78 12.83 -15.06 5.95
CA PRO A 78 12.38 -16.41 5.60
C PRO A 78 11.39 -16.99 6.61
N ASP A 79 11.58 -16.69 7.90
CA ASP A 79 10.76 -17.24 8.99
C ASP A 79 9.62 -16.32 9.45
N ASN A 80 9.57 -15.07 8.96
CA ASN A 80 8.56 -14.12 9.39
C ASN A 80 8.12 -13.23 8.22
N PHE A 81 6.95 -13.56 7.66
CA PHE A 81 6.38 -12.85 6.52
C PHE A 81 6.19 -11.35 6.75
N PHE A 82 5.92 -10.93 7.99
CA PHE A 82 5.68 -9.54 8.34
C PHE A 82 6.97 -8.71 8.37
N ILE A 83 8.11 -9.35 8.58
CA ILE A 83 9.41 -8.70 8.53
C ILE A 83 9.87 -8.61 7.07
N ASN A 84 9.88 -7.39 6.54
CA ASN A 84 10.21 -7.14 5.15
C ASN A 84 10.81 -5.75 4.97
N VAL A 85 11.62 -5.58 3.93
CA VAL A 85 12.20 -4.29 3.56
C VAL A 85 12.02 -4.02 2.07
N GLN A 86 11.63 -2.79 1.75
CA GLN A 86 11.48 -2.31 0.38
C GLN A 86 12.75 -1.55 -0.02
N LEU A 87 13.39 -2.00 -1.09
CA LEU A 87 14.69 -1.51 -1.55
C LEU A 87 14.57 -1.07 -3.01
N PRO A 88 14.61 0.24 -3.29
CA PRO A 88 14.61 0.74 -4.66
C PRO A 88 15.86 0.25 -5.41
N LEU A 89 15.68 -0.11 -6.68
CA LEU A 89 16.74 -0.62 -7.54
C LEU A 89 17.35 0.50 -8.38
N MET A 90 18.68 0.47 -8.53
CA MET A 90 19.44 1.27 -9.47
C MET A 90 20.54 0.42 -10.11
N ALA A 91 21.07 0.84 -11.26
CA ALA A 91 22.21 0.20 -11.91
C ALA A 91 23.03 1.23 -12.69
N ASP A 92 24.34 1.07 -12.67
CA ASP A 92 25.26 1.91 -13.46
C ASP A 92 25.42 1.35 -14.88
N ASP A 93 25.36 0.02 -15.01
CA ASP A 93 25.45 -0.67 -16.29
C ASP A 93 24.09 -0.59 -17.03
N LEU A 94 24.14 -0.10 -18.27
CA LEU A 94 22.95 0.08 -19.10
C LEU A 94 22.25 -1.24 -19.42
N THR A 95 22.99 -2.35 -19.56
CA THR A 95 22.42 -3.67 -19.85
C THR A 95 21.64 -4.19 -18.64
N VAL A 96 22.21 -4.05 -17.44
CA VAL A 96 21.52 -4.39 -16.18
C VAL A 96 20.30 -3.50 -16.00
N TRP A 97 20.42 -2.20 -16.27
CA TRP A 97 19.30 -1.28 -16.18
C TRP A 97 18.16 -1.63 -17.16
N GLN A 98 18.48 -2.03 -18.38
CA GLN A 98 17.49 -2.52 -19.35
C GLN A 98 16.77 -3.77 -18.84
N LYS A 99 17.49 -4.73 -18.24
CA LYS A 99 16.88 -5.93 -17.61
C LYS A 99 15.96 -5.55 -16.45
N ILE A 100 16.35 -4.59 -15.60
CA ILE A 100 15.47 -4.05 -14.56
C ILE A 100 14.19 -3.46 -15.19
N GLY A 101 14.34 -2.76 -16.32
CA GLY A 101 13.25 -2.23 -17.14
C GLY A 101 12.23 -3.26 -17.63
N GLU A 102 12.58 -4.54 -17.69
CA GLU A 102 11.71 -5.64 -18.11
C GLU A 102 10.89 -6.25 -16.97
N LEU A 103 11.24 -5.94 -15.73
CA LEU A 103 10.57 -6.47 -14.55
C LEU A 103 9.11 -6.02 -14.48
N LYS A 104 8.26 -6.93 -13.99
CA LYS A 104 6.86 -6.67 -13.68
C LYS A 104 6.63 -6.84 -12.19
N ARG A 105 5.59 -6.17 -11.68
CA ARG A 105 5.13 -6.37 -10.30
C ARG A 105 4.85 -7.85 -10.05
N HIS A 106 5.31 -8.33 -8.90
CA HIS A 106 5.29 -9.71 -8.44
C HIS A 106 6.20 -10.69 -9.20
N ASP A 107 7.04 -10.26 -10.13
CA ASP A 107 8.16 -11.11 -10.57
C ASP A 107 9.01 -11.46 -9.34
N TYR A 108 9.44 -12.71 -9.24
CA TYR A 108 10.49 -13.11 -8.31
C TYR A 108 11.83 -12.98 -9.02
N VAL A 109 12.81 -12.38 -8.35
CA VAL A 109 14.13 -12.11 -8.90
C VAL A 109 15.22 -12.49 -7.91
N VAL A 110 16.35 -12.93 -8.44
CA VAL A 110 17.60 -13.10 -7.68
C VAL A 110 18.59 -12.08 -8.22
N ILE A 111 19.08 -11.19 -7.35
CA ILE A 111 19.94 -10.06 -7.74
C ILE A 111 21.27 -10.08 -6.99
N LYS A 112 22.34 -9.65 -7.66
CA LYS A 112 23.62 -9.34 -7.02
C LYS A 112 23.90 -7.85 -7.08
N GLY A 113 24.72 -7.38 -6.15
CA GLY A 113 25.09 -5.97 -6.09
C GLY A 113 25.58 -5.57 -4.71
N LYS A 114 25.24 -4.35 -4.33
CA LYS A 114 25.55 -3.78 -3.01
C LYS A 114 24.52 -2.72 -2.63
N PHE A 115 24.54 -2.31 -1.36
CA PHE A 115 23.85 -1.08 -0.99
C PHE A 115 24.52 0.13 -1.66
N ALA A 116 23.71 1.05 -2.18
CA ALA A 116 24.21 2.30 -2.72
C ALA A 116 24.54 3.28 -1.59
N ASP A 117 25.65 3.99 -1.74
CA ASP A 117 26.02 5.14 -0.89
C ASP A 117 25.65 6.44 -1.61
N ASN A 118 24.36 6.76 -1.61
CA ASN A 118 23.80 7.90 -2.37
C ASN A 118 23.15 8.97 -1.47
N GLY A 119 23.32 8.86 -0.15
CA GLY A 119 22.73 9.76 0.84
C GLY A 119 21.19 9.76 0.88
N ALA A 120 20.53 8.80 0.22
CA ALA A 120 19.08 8.67 0.30
C ALA A 120 18.67 8.11 1.68
N PRO A 121 17.55 8.58 2.25
CA PRO A 121 17.04 8.07 3.53
C PRO A 121 16.67 6.58 3.45
N ILE A 122 16.14 6.12 2.32
CA ILE A 122 15.87 4.71 2.06
C ILE A 122 17.10 4.08 1.42
N LYS A 123 17.54 2.92 1.93
CA LYS A 123 18.63 2.14 1.31
C LYS A 123 18.24 1.69 -0.10
N HIS A 124 19.08 2.00 -1.07
CA HIS A 124 18.94 1.55 -2.46
C HIS A 124 19.86 0.36 -2.72
N LEU A 125 19.48 -0.49 -3.67
CA LEU A 125 20.35 -1.54 -4.20
C LEU A 125 20.94 -1.10 -5.53
N GLN A 126 22.26 -1.00 -5.57
CA GLN A 126 23.02 -0.87 -6.80
C GLN A 126 23.25 -2.27 -7.37
N VAL A 127 22.40 -2.64 -8.32
CA VAL A 127 22.37 -3.98 -8.94
C VAL A 127 23.51 -4.08 -9.95
N SER A 128 24.34 -5.09 -9.79
CA SER A 128 25.39 -5.45 -10.75
C SER A 128 24.95 -6.58 -11.68
N GLU A 129 24.00 -7.42 -11.25
CA GLU A 129 23.54 -8.58 -12.02
C GLU A 129 22.12 -8.99 -11.59
N ILE A 130 21.30 -9.40 -12.57
CA ILE A 130 20.09 -10.19 -12.32
C ILE A 130 20.39 -11.63 -12.72
N VAL A 131 20.45 -12.52 -11.72
CA VAL A 131 20.86 -13.92 -11.85
C VAL A 131 19.71 -14.76 -12.40
N ASP A 132 18.51 -14.59 -11.85
CA ASP A 132 17.32 -15.33 -12.23
C ASP A 132 16.06 -14.46 -12.15
N ILE A 133 15.09 -14.75 -13.02
CA ILE A 133 13.79 -14.12 -13.04
C ILE A 133 12.72 -15.18 -13.23
N LYS A 134 11.88 -15.36 -12.21
CA LYS A 134 10.64 -16.12 -12.31
C LYS A 134 9.46 -15.17 -12.51
N LYS A 135 8.94 -15.15 -13.74
CA LYS A 135 7.82 -14.28 -14.12
C LYS A 135 6.54 -14.64 -13.39
N TYR A 136 5.79 -13.61 -13.00
CA TYR A 136 4.46 -13.79 -12.43
C TYR A 136 3.39 -13.83 -13.53
N GLU A 137 2.65 -14.93 -13.58
CA GLU A 137 1.61 -15.20 -14.59
C GLU A 137 0.20 -14.77 -14.15
N GLY A 138 0.10 -13.86 -13.18
CA GLY A 138 -1.21 -13.39 -12.72
C GLY A 138 -1.90 -12.43 -13.70
N PRO A 139 -3.18 -12.12 -13.44
CA PRO A 139 -3.92 -11.18 -14.26
C PRO A 139 -3.21 -9.83 -14.26
N SER A 140 -2.88 -9.39 -15.47
CA SER A 140 -2.20 -8.13 -15.74
C SER A 140 -2.88 -7.44 -16.92
N GLY A 141 -2.68 -6.13 -17.01
CA GLY A 141 -3.11 -5.33 -18.13
C GLY A 141 -2.14 -4.17 -18.32
N ASP A 142 -2.27 -3.48 -19.44
CA ASP A 142 -1.53 -2.25 -19.64
C ASP A 142 -2.23 -1.11 -18.89
N TYR A 143 -1.46 -0.32 -18.15
CA TYR A 143 -1.95 0.88 -17.50
C TYR A 143 -1.31 2.10 -18.14
N ASN A 144 -2.13 2.88 -18.83
CA ASN A 144 -1.73 4.16 -19.38
C ASN A 144 -1.97 5.24 -18.34
N TYR A 145 -0.90 5.71 -17.72
CA TYR A 145 -0.96 6.84 -16.81
C TYR A 145 -1.43 8.10 -17.54
N LYS A 146 -2.35 8.82 -16.92
CA LYS A 146 -2.96 10.05 -17.43
C LYS A 146 -2.23 11.30 -16.95
N THR A 147 -1.61 11.22 -15.78
CA THR A 147 -0.94 12.36 -15.15
C THR A 147 0.47 12.53 -15.72
N ASP A 148 0.77 13.70 -16.27
CA ASP A 148 2.12 14.12 -16.65
C ASP A 148 2.69 15.00 -15.54
N LEU A 149 3.52 14.41 -14.68
CA LEU A 149 4.04 15.10 -13.50
C LEU A 149 4.91 16.32 -13.84
N VAL A 150 5.64 16.30 -14.97
CA VAL A 150 6.50 17.44 -15.34
C VAL A 150 5.62 18.63 -15.66
N THR A 151 4.64 18.42 -16.54
CA THR A 151 3.73 19.46 -17.00
C THR A 151 2.83 19.95 -15.87
N GLU A 152 2.28 19.03 -15.07
CA GLU A 152 1.30 19.38 -14.04
C GLU A 152 1.91 20.03 -12.79
N LEU A 153 3.18 19.76 -12.47
CA LEU A 153 3.86 20.36 -11.32
C LEU A 153 4.71 21.58 -11.69
N GLN A 154 4.88 21.87 -12.98
CA GLN A 154 5.64 23.03 -13.44
C GLN A 154 5.08 24.32 -12.85
N GLY A 155 5.93 25.08 -12.17
CA GLY A 155 5.56 26.35 -11.54
C GLY A 155 4.70 26.21 -10.26
N LYS A 156 4.31 25.00 -9.86
CA LYS A 156 3.61 24.77 -8.59
C LYS A 156 4.61 24.66 -7.44
N THR A 157 4.20 25.18 -6.30
CA THR A 157 4.94 25.07 -5.02
C THR A 157 4.14 24.31 -3.97
N GLU A 158 2.90 23.95 -4.27
CA GLU A 158 2.04 23.17 -3.40
C GLU A 158 1.08 22.28 -4.19
N MET A 159 0.63 21.19 -3.57
CA MET A 159 -0.37 20.29 -4.13
C MET A 159 -1.15 19.57 -3.04
N ILE A 160 -2.41 19.24 -3.33
CA ILE A 160 -3.17 18.28 -2.54
C ILE A 160 -2.80 16.88 -3.04
N ALA A 161 -2.40 16.01 -2.11
CA ALA A 161 -1.97 14.66 -2.43
C ALA A 161 -2.45 13.68 -1.36
N LYS A 162 -2.43 12.39 -1.70
CA LYS A 162 -2.72 11.30 -0.77
C LYS A 162 -1.44 10.62 -0.33
N VAL A 163 -1.25 10.38 0.96
CA VAL A 163 -0.09 9.64 1.48
C VAL A 163 -0.16 8.18 1.00
N HIS A 164 0.90 7.70 0.36
CA HIS A 164 1.05 6.32 -0.09
C HIS A 164 1.84 5.48 0.91
N ILE A 165 2.94 6.01 1.43
CA ILE A 165 3.74 5.40 2.49
C ILE A 165 4.61 6.47 3.16
N VAL A 166 4.89 6.28 4.43
CA VAL A 166 5.89 7.02 5.21
C VAL A 166 6.89 6.00 5.71
N THR A 167 8.17 6.30 5.59
CA THR A 167 9.23 5.40 6.04
C THR A 167 10.43 6.21 6.53
N ASP A 168 11.43 5.51 7.08
CA ASP A 168 12.64 6.09 7.67
C ASP A 168 12.32 7.19 8.69
N GLY A 169 11.41 6.89 9.63
CA GLY A 169 10.98 7.82 10.68
C GLY A 169 10.31 9.11 10.17
N GLY A 170 9.89 9.16 8.90
CA GLY A 170 9.31 10.34 8.27
C GLY A 170 10.26 11.12 7.36
N ALA A 171 11.53 10.69 7.21
CA ALA A 171 12.48 11.31 6.29
C ALA A 171 12.14 11.05 4.82
N ALA A 172 11.46 9.94 4.54
CA ALA A 172 10.95 9.60 3.22
C ALA A 172 9.43 9.45 3.25
N VAL A 173 8.76 10.26 2.44
CA VAL A 173 7.32 10.19 2.23
C VAL A 173 7.09 9.88 0.76
N VAL A 174 6.11 9.06 0.46
CA VAL A 174 5.65 8.82 -0.89
C VAL A 174 4.20 9.23 -0.96
N VAL A 175 3.85 10.01 -1.96
CA VAL A 175 2.49 10.53 -2.15
C VAL A 175 1.92 10.10 -3.50
N GLU A 176 0.60 10.02 -3.58
CA GLU A 176 -0.16 9.87 -4.82
C GLU A 176 -0.73 11.23 -5.23
N TYR A 177 -0.45 11.62 -6.48
CA TYR A 177 -1.05 12.78 -7.15
C TYR A 177 -1.56 12.31 -8.52
N GLY A 178 -2.86 12.51 -8.77
CA GLY A 178 -3.55 11.89 -9.89
C GLY A 178 -3.47 10.35 -9.83
N ASP A 179 -2.87 9.75 -10.84
CA ASP A 179 -2.58 8.30 -10.89
C ASP A 179 -1.11 7.94 -10.67
N ARG A 180 -0.29 8.92 -10.31
CA ARG A 180 1.17 8.78 -10.14
C ARG A 180 1.56 8.68 -8.68
N VAL A 181 2.69 8.01 -8.46
CA VAL A 181 3.34 7.92 -7.16
C VAL A 181 4.62 8.76 -7.22
N ILE A 182 4.84 9.59 -6.20
CA ILE A 182 5.94 10.56 -6.17
C ILE A 182 6.71 10.41 -4.85
N PRO A 183 8.02 10.12 -4.90
CA PRO A 183 8.89 10.21 -3.74
C PRO A 183 9.13 11.66 -3.31
N VAL A 184 9.04 11.90 -2.01
CA VAL A 184 9.21 13.20 -1.36
C VAL A 184 10.23 13.06 -0.23
N PHE A 185 11.32 13.80 -0.33
CA PHE A 185 12.34 13.88 0.71
C PHE A 185 11.95 14.93 1.75
N ASN A 186 12.03 14.56 3.02
CA ASN A 186 11.73 15.41 4.16
C ASN A 186 12.94 15.53 5.08
N SER A 187 13.58 16.70 5.09
CA SER A 187 14.72 16.97 5.98
C SER A 187 14.33 17.16 7.45
N LYS A 188 13.04 17.23 7.78
CA LYS A 188 12.51 17.34 9.15
C LYS A 188 11.53 16.18 9.42
N PRO A 189 12.02 14.96 9.70
CA PRO A 189 11.20 13.74 9.76
C PRO A 189 9.95 13.85 10.65
N ALA A 190 10.04 14.58 11.76
CA ALA A 190 8.94 14.83 12.68
C ALA A 190 7.67 15.42 12.02
N LEU A 191 7.79 16.13 10.89
CA LEU A 191 6.64 16.67 10.14
C LEU A 191 5.75 15.58 9.54
N ALA A 192 6.28 14.38 9.31
CA ALA A 192 5.57 13.28 8.66
C ALA A 192 5.37 12.05 9.58
N ALA A 193 5.91 12.08 10.80
CA ALA A 193 5.97 10.91 11.68
C ALA A 193 4.59 10.31 12.04
N ASN A 194 3.54 11.13 12.06
CA ASN A 194 2.18 10.71 12.42
C ASN A 194 1.26 10.53 11.21
N LEU A 195 1.79 10.60 9.99
CA LEU A 195 0.96 10.44 8.79
C LEU A 195 0.61 8.97 8.57
N TYR A 196 -0.66 8.74 8.25
CA TYR A 196 -1.18 7.44 7.86
C TYR A 196 -1.24 7.35 6.34
N ARG A 197 -1.02 6.15 5.81
CA ARG A 197 -1.34 5.83 4.43
C ARG A 197 -2.83 6.08 4.18
N ASN A 198 -3.15 6.78 3.08
CA ASN A 198 -4.47 7.33 2.71
C ASN A 198 -4.87 8.66 3.36
N ASP A 199 -4.03 9.27 4.19
CA ASP A 199 -4.20 10.66 4.59
C ASP A 199 -4.19 11.56 3.36
N LYS A 200 -5.04 12.59 3.39
CA LYS A 200 -5.02 13.68 2.42
C LYS A 200 -4.26 14.84 3.03
N ILE A 201 -3.26 15.32 2.30
CA ILE A 201 -2.38 16.38 2.75
C ILE A 201 -2.33 17.50 1.71
N LEU A 202 -2.15 18.72 2.19
CA LEU A 202 -1.54 19.79 1.40
C LEU A 202 -0.03 19.70 1.62
N LEU A 203 0.71 19.46 0.55
CA LEU A 203 2.18 19.40 0.55
C LEU A 203 2.73 20.66 -0.12
N LYS A 204 3.54 21.43 0.61
CA LYS A 204 4.39 22.48 0.04
C LYS A 204 5.75 21.89 -0.33
N PHE A 205 6.16 22.08 -1.57
CA PHE A 205 7.31 21.37 -2.12
C PHE A 205 8.20 22.22 -3.02
N ARG A 206 9.42 21.73 -3.23
CA ARG A 206 10.32 22.14 -4.29
C ARG A 206 10.64 20.94 -5.16
N MET A 207 10.51 21.10 -6.48
CA MET A 207 11.05 20.10 -7.39
C MET A 207 12.58 20.11 -7.27
N ARG A 208 13.21 18.93 -7.26
CA ARG A 208 14.67 18.86 -7.36
C ARG A 208 15.12 19.38 -8.74
N ALA A 209 16.29 20.01 -8.79
CA ALA A 209 16.85 20.54 -10.03
C ALA A 209 17.36 19.44 -10.98
N GLU A 210 17.86 18.34 -10.42
CA GLU A 210 18.31 17.15 -11.15
C GLU A 210 17.39 15.94 -10.90
N PRO A 211 16.29 15.79 -11.64
CA PRO A 211 15.81 14.46 -11.88
C PRO A 211 15.58 14.29 -13.38
N ASN A 212 16.47 13.55 -14.03
CA ASN A 212 16.16 13.02 -15.36
C ASN A 212 14.91 12.11 -15.27
N ARG A 213 14.83 11.27 -14.23
CA ARG A 213 13.70 10.48 -13.70
C ARG A 213 14.23 9.54 -12.59
N PRO A 214 13.42 9.08 -11.62
CA PRO A 214 12.07 9.56 -11.31
C PRO A 214 12.10 11.00 -10.76
N ILE A 215 10.98 11.70 -10.93
CA ILE A 215 10.78 13.01 -10.32
C ILE A 215 10.76 12.83 -8.81
N HIS A 216 11.61 13.60 -8.13
CA HIS A 216 11.65 13.68 -6.68
C HIS A 216 11.32 15.09 -6.24
N LEU A 217 10.56 15.18 -5.16
CA LEU A 217 10.24 16.44 -4.50
C LEU A 217 11.01 16.54 -3.18
N ASN A 218 11.25 17.78 -2.73
CA ASN A 218 11.64 18.06 -1.36
C ASN A 218 10.48 18.80 -0.67
N VAL A 219 10.21 18.48 0.60
CA VAL A 219 9.34 19.30 1.45
C VAL A 219 9.95 20.70 1.57
N ASP A 220 9.17 21.76 1.32
CA ASP A 220 9.65 23.13 1.51
C ASP A 220 9.57 23.54 2.99
N THR A 221 10.59 23.15 3.75
CA THR A 221 10.65 23.40 5.20
C THR A 221 10.90 24.87 5.61
N SER A 222 10.96 25.79 4.64
CA SER A 222 11.02 27.25 4.89
C SER A 222 9.62 27.88 4.97
N GLN A 223 8.59 27.16 4.54
CA GLN A 223 7.20 27.58 4.61
C GLN A 223 6.56 27.09 5.90
N ASP A 224 5.59 27.85 6.42
CA ASP A 224 4.74 27.39 7.53
C ASP A 224 3.85 26.22 7.10
N GLU A 225 3.64 25.27 8.00
CA GLU A 225 2.85 24.04 7.78
C GLU A 225 3.15 23.37 6.43
N PRO A 226 4.41 22.98 6.14
CA PRO A 226 4.78 22.50 4.81
C PRO A 226 4.19 21.13 4.48
N ILE A 227 3.75 20.40 5.50
CA ILE A 227 2.85 19.26 5.38
C ILE A 227 1.66 19.54 6.29
N LYS A 228 0.48 19.73 5.70
CA LYS A 228 -0.76 19.95 6.44
C LYS A 228 -1.73 18.81 6.16
N VAL A 229 -2.16 18.12 7.22
CA VAL A 229 -3.20 17.10 7.11
C VAL A 229 -4.54 17.79 6.91
N LEU A 230 -5.19 17.53 5.77
CA LEU A 230 -6.51 18.04 5.43
C LEU A 230 -7.61 17.06 5.85
N GLU A 231 -7.31 15.76 5.77
CA GLU A 231 -8.18 14.69 6.22
C GLU A 231 -7.31 13.51 6.65
N ALA A 232 -7.34 13.17 7.94
CA ALA A 232 -6.67 11.98 8.44
C ALA A 232 -7.59 10.77 8.23
N ILE A 233 -7.07 9.71 7.61
CA ILE A 233 -7.87 8.50 7.37
C ILE A 233 -8.29 7.85 8.70
N VAL A 234 -7.49 8.03 9.76
CA VAL A 234 -7.71 7.43 11.08
C VAL A 234 -8.83 8.09 11.88
N ASP A 235 -9.22 9.34 11.59
CA ASP A 235 -10.24 10.08 12.37
C ASP A 235 -11.62 9.42 12.37
N GLY A 236 -11.87 8.50 11.44
CA GLY A 236 -13.10 7.71 11.41
C GLY A 236 -12.96 6.28 11.93
N HIS A 237 -11.82 5.89 12.50
CA HIS A 237 -11.65 4.56 13.09
C HIS A 237 -12.77 4.26 14.10
N ASP A 238 -13.32 3.04 14.06
CA ASP A 238 -14.45 2.57 14.88
C ASP A 238 -15.77 3.32 14.73
N THR A 239 -15.88 4.24 13.77
CA THR A 239 -17.14 4.93 13.48
C THR A 239 -17.96 4.16 12.45
N MET A 240 -19.28 4.20 12.59
CA MET A 240 -20.19 3.65 11.58
C MET A 240 -20.18 4.54 10.34
N ILE A 241 -19.92 3.93 9.19
CA ILE A 241 -19.91 4.60 7.90
C ILE A 241 -20.78 3.84 6.91
N ARG A 242 -21.22 4.57 5.88
CA ARG A 242 -21.76 3.98 4.66
C ARG A 242 -21.08 4.62 3.48
N LEU A 243 -20.47 3.80 2.63
CA LEU A 243 -19.77 4.25 1.43
C LEU A 243 -20.31 3.52 0.22
N CYS A 244 -20.38 4.23 -0.90
CA CYS A 244 -20.80 3.67 -2.18
C CYS A 244 -19.74 3.96 -3.25
N GLY A 245 -19.55 3.03 -4.18
CA GLY A 245 -18.64 3.21 -5.30
C GLY A 245 -18.49 1.96 -6.16
N PRO A 246 -17.72 2.02 -7.27
CA PRO A 246 -17.51 0.86 -8.10
C PRO A 246 -16.77 -0.26 -7.36
N LEU A 247 -17.13 -1.51 -7.69
CA LEU A 247 -16.45 -2.70 -7.18
C LEU A 247 -15.01 -2.74 -7.67
N VAL A 248 -14.08 -2.98 -6.75
CA VAL A 248 -12.66 -3.13 -7.00
C VAL A 248 -12.23 -4.53 -6.58
N MET A 249 -11.43 -5.17 -7.43
CA MET A 249 -10.80 -6.45 -7.13
C MET A 249 -9.29 -6.31 -7.20
N PHE A 250 -8.62 -6.65 -6.10
CA PHE A 250 -7.19 -6.90 -6.05
C PHE A 250 -6.96 -8.39 -6.29
N PRO A 251 -6.29 -8.79 -7.38
CA PRO A 251 -6.10 -10.19 -7.69
C PRO A 251 -5.22 -10.89 -6.66
N LYS A 252 -5.46 -12.18 -6.46
CA LYS A 252 -4.55 -13.05 -5.71
C LYS A 252 -3.12 -12.92 -6.23
N SER A 253 -2.14 -12.92 -5.34
CA SER A 253 -0.73 -12.72 -5.66
C SER A 253 0.13 -13.73 -4.89
N PRO A 254 1.46 -13.77 -5.09
CA PRO A 254 2.33 -14.61 -4.25
C PRO A 254 2.16 -14.36 -2.74
N GLN A 255 1.67 -13.16 -2.37
CA GLN A 255 1.48 -12.73 -0.99
C GLN A 255 0.04 -12.94 -0.48
N ILE A 256 -0.94 -13.06 -1.38
CA ILE A 256 -2.36 -13.13 -1.01
C ILE A 256 -3.02 -14.26 -1.80
N LYS A 257 -3.56 -15.28 -1.12
CA LYS A 257 -4.03 -16.52 -1.77
C LYS A 257 -5.39 -16.42 -2.45
N PHE A 258 -6.12 -15.33 -2.25
CA PHE A 258 -7.46 -15.11 -2.79
C PHE A 258 -7.60 -13.68 -3.30
N ASN A 259 -8.61 -13.44 -4.14
CA ASN A 259 -8.95 -12.10 -4.59
C ASN A 259 -9.54 -11.31 -3.42
N VAL A 260 -9.10 -10.05 -3.27
CA VAL A 260 -9.58 -9.14 -2.24
C VAL A 260 -10.50 -8.12 -2.89
N TYR A 261 -11.70 -7.95 -2.33
CA TYR A 261 -12.71 -7.04 -2.86
C TYR A 261 -12.82 -5.78 -2.01
N ALA A 262 -13.04 -4.67 -2.69
CA ALA A 262 -13.15 -3.33 -2.10
C ALA A 262 -14.17 -2.50 -2.87
N LEU A 263 -14.59 -1.38 -2.30
CA LEU A 263 -15.24 -0.29 -3.05
C LEU A 263 -14.27 0.87 -3.21
N ARG A 264 -14.40 1.66 -4.28
CA ARG A 264 -13.64 2.90 -4.45
C ARG A 264 -14.49 4.13 -4.21
N THR A 265 -13.98 5.08 -3.44
CA THR A 265 -14.51 6.44 -3.38
C THR A 265 -13.53 7.43 -4.04
N GLU A 266 -14.05 8.57 -4.46
CA GLU A 266 -13.28 9.71 -4.96
C GLU A 266 -13.90 10.97 -4.38
N ASP A 267 -13.09 11.84 -3.77
CA ASP A 267 -13.56 13.12 -3.24
C ASP A 267 -13.48 14.26 -4.27
N PHE A 268 -13.88 15.47 -3.88
CA PHE A 268 -13.87 16.64 -4.76
C PHE A 268 -12.47 17.10 -5.18
N ASP A 269 -11.42 16.70 -4.47
CA ASP A 269 -10.01 16.96 -4.81
C ASP A 269 -9.40 15.79 -5.62
N SER A 270 -10.24 14.91 -6.16
CA SER A 270 -9.85 13.70 -6.91
C SER A 270 -9.03 12.69 -6.11
N ILE A 271 -9.12 12.72 -4.77
CA ILE A 271 -8.46 11.75 -3.90
C ILE A 271 -9.23 10.44 -3.94
N ARG A 272 -8.63 9.44 -4.57
CA ARG A 272 -9.18 8.08 -4.68
C ARG A 272 -8.77 7.22 -3.49
N ARG A 273 -9.74 6.64 -2.79
CA ARG A 273 -9.51 5.66 -1.72
C ARG A 273 -10.22 4.36 -2.04
N ASN A 274 -9.57 3.24 -1.75
CA ASN A 274 -10.23 1.93 -1.80
C ASN A 274 -10.48 1.49 -0.36
N TYR A 275 -11.69 1.03 -0.08
CA TYR A 275 -12.06 0.48 1.21
C TYR A 275 -12.33 -1.01 1.05
N THR A 276 -11.51 -1.83 1.70
CA THR A 276 -11.68 -3.28 1.65
C THR A 276 -12.92 -3.66 2.45
N ILE A 277 -13.78 -4.50 1.89
CA ILE A 277 -15.02 -4.93 2.54
C ILE A 277 -14.74 -6.27 3.22
N VAL A 278 -14.56 -6.27 4.53
CA VAL A 278 -14.09 -7.45 5.29
C VAL A 278 -14.72 -7.50 6.67
N ASN A 279 -14.86 -8.70 7.26
CA ASN A 279 -15.13 -8.82 8.69
C ASN A 279 -14.27 -9.93 9.30
N PHE A 280 -13.08 -9.59 9.79
CA PHE A 280 -12.18 -10.58 10.39
C PHE A 280 -12.61 -11.05 11.79
N THR A 281 -13.59 -10.39 12.41
CA THR A 281 -14.16 -10.84 13.70
C THR A 281 -15.20 -11.95 13.50
N ASN A 282 -15.78 -12.07 12.32
CA ASN A 282 -16.72 -13.11 11.94
C ASN A 282 -16.30 -13.73 10.59
N ILE A 283 -15.49 -14.79 10.67
CA ILE A 283 -14.93 -15.47 9.49
C ILE A 283 -16.02 -16.03 8.57
N GLU A 284 -17.14 -16.54 9.12
CA GLU A 284 -18.25 -17.04 8.32
C GLU A 284 -18.89 -15.91 7.50
N LEU A 285 -19.15 -14.76 8.13
CA LEU A 285 -19.68 -13.58 7.44
C LEU A 285 -18.69 -13.06 6.40
N PHE A 286 -17.39 -12.99 6.72
CA PHE A 286 -16.36 -12.63 5.76
C PHE A 286 -16.39 -13.51 4.50
N MET A 287 -16.53 -14.83 4.67
CA MET A 287 -16.60 -15.76 3.54
C MET A 287 -17.86 -15.54 2.69
N LYS A 288 -19.03 -15.33 3.33
CA LYS A 288 -20.29 -15.01 2.64
C LYS A 288 -20.21 -13.69 1.87
N ILE A 289 -19.63 -12.65 2.47
CA ILE A 289 -19.40 -11.35 1.80
C ILE A 289 -18.48 -11.53 0.60
N ARG A 290 -17.36 -12.26 0.77
CA ARG A 290 -16.39 -12.52 -0.30
C ARG A 290 -17.05 -13.26 -1.47
N GLU A 291 -17.84 -14.29 -1.19
CA GLU A 291 -18.59 -15.06 -2.19
C GLU A 291 -19.58 -14.18 -2.95
N LYS A 292 -20.40 -13.40 -2.23
CA LYS A 292 -21.35 -12.44 -2.83
C LYS A 292 -20.66 -11.43 -3.77
N LEU A 293 -19.50 -10.90 -3.38
CA LEU A 293 -18.72 -9.96 -4.20
C LEU A 293 -18.05 -10.65 -5.41
N GLU A 294 -17.60 -11.89 -5.24
CA GLU A 294 -17.00 -12.72 -6.29
C GLU A 294 -18.03 -13.12 -7.35
N GLU A 295 -19.22 -13.55 -6.93
CA GLU A 295 -20.35 -13.83 -7.84
C GLU A 295 -20.75 -12.59 -8.65
N ALA A 296 -20.89 -11.45 -7.97
CA ALA A 296 -21.19 -10.19 -8.63
C ALA A 296 -20.11 -9.85 -9.67
N TRP A 297 -18.83 -9.92 -9.28
CA TRP A 297 -17.70 -9.68 -10.17
C TRP A 297 -17.76 -10.57 -11.42
N ASN A 298 -17.96 -11.87 -11.23
CA ASN A 298 -17.98 -12.85 -12.32
C ASN A 298 -19.16 -12.61 -13.29
N SER A 299 -20.30 -12.11 -12.81
CA SER A 299 -21.45 -11.81 -13.66
C SER A 299 -21.23 -10.68 -14.68
N LYS A 300 -20.21 -9.83 -14.47
CA LYS A 300 -19.85 -8.69 -15.33
C LYS A 300 -18.33 -8.58 -15.53
N ALA A 301 -17.61 -9.71 -15.54
CA ALA A 301 -16.14 -9.72 -15.56
C ALA A 301 -15.53 -9.02 -16.78
N ASP A 302 -16.24 -9.03 -17.91
CA ASP A 302 -15.89 -8.36 -19.17
C ASP A 302 -15.83 -6.83 -19.06
N SER A 303 -16.54 -6.24 -18.10
CA SER A 303 -16.54 -4.80 -17.84
C SER A 303 -15.44 -4.32 -16.89
N ALA A 304 -14.59 -5.23 -16.41
CA ALA A 304 -13.49 -4.91 -15.53
C ALA A 304 -12.33 -4.23 -16.29
N VAL A 305 -11.87 -3.09 -15.78
CA VAL A 305 -10.74 -2.34 -16.34
C VAL A 305 -9.55 -2.41 -15.40
N TYR A 306 -8.37 -2.70 -15.94
CA TYR A 306 -7.12 -2.71 -15.18
C TYR A 306 -6.75 -1.31 -14.66
N ASP A 307 -6.36 -1.21 -13.40
CA ASP A 307 -5.99 0.04 -12.73
C ASP A 307 -4.73 -0.14 -11.86
N ARG A 308 -3.58 -0.20 -12.52
CA ARG A 308 -2.21 -0.41 -11.97
C ARG A 308 -1.96 -1.77 -11.31
N ASN A 309 -2.74 -2.16 -10.31
CA ASN A 309 -2.49 -3.37 -9.51
C ASN A 309 -3.76 -4.07 -9.04
N LYS A 310 -4.88 -3.67 -9.64
CA LYS A 310 -6.24 -4.07 -9.31
C LYS A 310 -7.09 -3.84 -10.55
N PHE A 311 -8.32 -4.29 -10.48
CA PHE A 311 -9.32 -4.08 -11.52
C PHE A 311 -10.50 -3.32 -10.92
N ILE A 312 -11.12 -2.47 -11.71
CA ILE A 312 -12.33 -1.73 -11.35
C ILE A 312 -13.45 -2.17 -12.27
N ASN A 313 -14.56 -2.60 -11.70
CA ASN A 313 -15.77 -2.87 -12.43
C ASN A 313 -16.73 -1.69 -12.27
N ARG A 314 -16.90 -0.90 -13.33
CA ARG A 314 -17.77 0.29 -13.31
C ARG A 314 -19.25 -0.05 -13.53
N LYS A 315 -19.58 -1.29 -13.91
CA LYS A 315 -20.95 -1.77 -14.05
C LYS A 315 -21.53 -2.35 -12.76
N ILE A 316 -20.70 -2.49 -11.72
CA ILE A 316 -21.12 -2.95 -10.40
C ILE A 316 -20.81 -1.85 -9.40
N MET A 317 -21.85 -1.21 -8.90
CA MET A 317 -21.74 -0.30 -7.77
C MET A 317 -22.05 -1.07 -6.48
N VAL A 318 -21.18 -0.90 -5.49
CA VAL A 318 -21.33 -1.49 -4.17
C VAL A 318 -21.53 -0.39 -3.15
N CYS A 319 -22.57 -0.54 -2.31
CA CYS A 319 -22.72 0.24 -1.11
C CYS A 319 -22.47 -0.66 0.09
N ALA A 320 -21.52 -0.31 0.95
CA ALA A 320 -21.21 -1.04 2.17
C ALA A 320 -21.42 -0.15 3.40
N SER A 321 -22.21 -0.65 4.35
CA SER A 321 -22.35 -0.10 5.70
C SER A 321 -21.51 -0.91 6.68
N GLY A 322 -20.98 -0.26 7.72
CA GLY A 322 -20.23 -0.96 8.77
C GLY A 322 -19.26 -0.06 9.52
N LYS A 323 -18.52 -0.63 10.46
CA LYS A 323 -17.46 0.11 11.17
C LYS A 323 -16.29 0.38 10.23
N LYS A 324 -15.82 1.62 10.17
CA LYS A 324 -14.57 1.96 9.49
C LYS A 324 -13.41 1.47 10.34
N ASN A 325 -12.50 0.72 9.75
CA ASN A 325 -11.36 0.14 10.46
C ASN A 325 -10.02 0.52 9.80
N VAL A 326 -9.15 1.09 10.63
CA VAL A 326 -7.77 1.53 10.31
C VAL A 326 -6.88 1.14 11.49
N VAL A 327 -6.19 0.01 11.39
CA VAL A 327 -5.45 -0.61 12.50
C VAL A 327 -3.98 -0.22 12.53
N ASP A 328 -3.43 0.26 11.41
CA ASP A 328 -1.99 0.53 11.27
C ASP A 328 -1.72 1.72 10.33
N PRO A 329 -0.75 2.59 10.63
CA PRO A 329 -0.35 3.71 9.76
C PRO A 329 0.04 3.29 8.33
N THR A 330 0.52 2.06 8.14
CA THR A 330 0.96 1.53 6.84
C THR A 330 -0.12 0.71 6.13
N GLN A 331 -1.29 0.52 6.76
CA GLN A 331 -2.39 -0.29 6.22
C GLN A 331 -2.76 0.14 4.80
N ALA A 332 -2.73 -0.83 3.87
CA ALA A 332 -2.82 -0.53 2.45
C ALA A 332 -4.12 0.19 2.04
N ASN A 333 -5.23 -0.35 2.52
CA ASN A 333 -6.57 0.16 2.31
C ASN A 333 -7.27 0.18 3.66
N ALA A 334 -7.94 1.28 4.00
CA ALA A 334 -8.91 1.28 5.09
C ALA A 334 -9.99 0.21 4.85
N GLN A 335 -10.71 -0.18 5.89
CA GLN A 335 -11.71 -1.24 5.80
C GLN A 335 -13.10 -0.69 6.15
N VAL A 336 -14.12 -1.24 5.50
CA VAL A 336 -15.50 -1.24 6.03
C VAL A 336 -15.72 -2.64 6.61
N MET A 337 -16.24 -2.70 7.83
CA MET A 337 -16.58 -3.94 8.54
C MET A 337 -18.10 -4.10 8.67
N PRO A 338 -18.76 -4.74 7.69
CA PRO A 338 -20.19 -5.06 7.75
C PRO A 338 -20.52 -5.99 8.91
N GLU A 339 -21.66 -5.80 9.56
CA GLU A 339 -22.13 -6.65 10.67
C GLU A 339 -23.10 -7.74 10.18
N ALA A 340 -23.66 -7.55 8.99
CA ALA A 340 -24.52 -8.51 8.30
C ALA A 340 -24.22 -8.57 6.78
N LEU A 341 -24.81 -9.54 6.07
CA LEU A 341 -24.61 -9.67 4.61
C LEU A 341 -25.38 -8.60 3.83
N GLU A 342 -26.47 -8.13 4.43
CA GLU A 342 -27.40 -7.11 3.95
C GLU A 342 -26.75 -5.72 3.94
N ASP A 343 -25.75 -5.50 4.80
CA ASP A 343 -24.95 -4.27 4.83
C ASP A 343 -24.10 -4.06 3.57
N VAL A 344 -24.00 -5.08 2.70
CA VAL A 344 -23.32 -5.01 1.41
C VAL A 344 -24.36 -5.09 0.30
N GLU A 345 -24.68 -3.97 -0.32
CA GLU A 345 -25.66 -3.86 -1.40
C GLU A 345 -24.97 -3.74 -2.75
N LEU A 346 -25.57 -4.36 -3.78
CA LEU A 346 -25.03 -4.41 -5.14
C LEU A 346 -26.04 -3.83 -6.12
N TYR A 347 -25.57 -2.94 -6.98
CA TYR A 347 -26.35 -2.31 -8.04
C TYR A 347 -25.64 -2.51 -9.37
N PHE A 348 -26.36 -2.99 -10.37
CA PHE A 348 -25.82 -3.30 -11.69
C PHE A 348 -26.31 -2.26 -12.70
N SER A 349 -25.38 -1.66 -13.44
CA SER A 349 -25.72 -0.88 -14.63
C SER A 349 -25.62 -1.75 -15.87
N GLU A 350 -26.36 -1.37 -16.91
CA GLU A 350 -26.34 -2.08 -18.21
C GLU A 350 -24.97 -2.01 -18.91
#